data_AF-A0A1J3FZR7-F1
#
_entry.id   AF-A0A1J3FZR7-F1
#
_cell.length_a   1.000
_cell.length_b   1.000
_cell.length_c   1.000
_cell.angle_alpha   90.00
_cell.angle_beta   90.00
_cell.angle_gamma   90.00
#
_symmetry.space_group_name_H-M   'P 1'
#
loop_
_entity.id
_entity.type
_entity.pdbx_description
1 polymer ?
#
loop_
_entity_poly.entity_id
_entity_poly.type
_entity_poly.pdbx_seq_one_letter_code
_entity_poly.pdbx_strand_id
1 'polypeptide(L)'
;VFINLLTVYIYYIIGIGAFFRDLCTRTLTEDGVEKLNKNIAVLLCNMEMIFPPSFFDVMEHLTVHLPYEAELGGPVQFRWMYPFERFMGHLKGKAKNLAKVEGSIVQGSLTEETSNFSSYYFSPNVRTRRTATKRYDDGGVAPVYRHVVPSIFKEIGRLAGKLKEKSWDHKHLSAAHNYILRNLDEVHQFER
;
A
#
# COMPACT_ATOMS: atom_id res chain seq x y z
N VAL A 1 -26.92 0.26 -11.20
CA VAL A 1 -26.23 -1.05 -11.36
C VAL A 1 -24.83 -1.03 -10.75
N PHE A 2 -23.97 -0.06 -11.09
CA PHE A 2 -22.59 0.03 -10.54
C PHE A 2 -22.48 0.25 -9.01
N ILE A 3 -23.41 0.98 -8.39
CA ILE A 3 -23.40 1.24 -6.93
C ILE A 3 -23.61 -0.06 -6.12
N ASN A 4 -24.47 -0.94 -6.60
CA ASN A 4 -24.70 -2.24 -5.96
C ASN A 4 -23.50 -3.18 -6.16
N LEU A 5 -22.85 -3.12 -7.33
CA LEU A 5 -21.58 -3.83 -7.55
C LEU A 5 -20.55 -3.39 -6.51
N LEU A 6 -20.33 -2.07 -6.35
CA LEU A 6 -19.33 -1.51 -5.42
C LEU A 6 -19.52 -2.00 -3.98
N THR A 7 -20.77 -2.03 -3.51
CA THR A 7 -21.12 -2.49 -2.16
C THR A 7 -20.81 -3.98 -1.96
N VAL A 8 -21.05 -4.78 -2.99
CA VAL A 8 -20.76 -6.22 -3.01
C VAL A 8 -19.24 -6.45 -3.00
N TYR A 9 -18.45 -5.77 -3.84
CA TYR A 9 -16.97 -5.88 -3.83
C TYR A 9 -16.38 -5.54 -2.45
N ILE A 10 -16.88 -4.46 -1.84
CA ILE A 10 -16.38 -3.99 -0.53
C ILE A 10 -16.56 -5.08 0.54
N TYR A 11 -17.71 -5.76 0.57
CA TYR A 11 -17.97 -6.79 1.57
C TYR A 11 -16.97 -7.95 1.50
N TYR A 12 -16.63 -8.44 0.30
CA TYR A 12 -15.69 -9.56 0.15
C TYR A 12 -14.24 -9.15 0.37
N ILE A 13 -13.86 -7.93 -0.05
CA ILE A 13 -12.54 -7.37 0.26
C ILE A 13 -12.37 -7.20 1.79
N ILE A 14 -13.42 -6.79 2.49
CA ILE A 14 -13.41 -6.74 3.96
C ILE A 14 -13.28 -8.16 4.53
N GLY A 15 -13.97 -9.15 3.97
CA GLY A 15 -13.91 -10.55 4.41
C GLY A 15 -12.50 -11.13 4.30
N ILE A 16 -11.84 -11.00 3.15
CA ILE A 16 -10.45 -11.48 2.99
C ILE A 16 -9.47 -10.65 3.82
N GLY A 17 -9.69 -9.34 3.96
CA GLY A 17 -8.90 -8.48 4.84
C GLY A 17 -9.02 -8.90 6.31
N ALA A 18 -10.21 -9.30 6.75
CA ALA A 18 -10.46 -9.85 8.07
C ALA A 18 -9.74 -11.18 8.28
N PHE A 19 -9.79 -12.09 7.30
CA PHE A 19 -9.04 -13.33 7.32
C PHE A 19 -7.54 -13.10 7.55
N PHE A 20 -6.91 -12.24 6.74
CA PHE A 20 -5.47 -11.98 6.87
C PHE A 20 -5.11 -11.28 8.18
N ARG A 21 -5.96 -10.37 8.66
CA ARG A 21 -5.77 -9.72 9.96
C ARG A 21 -5.76 -10.75 11.08
N ASP A 22 -6.73 -11.66 11.08
CA ASP A 22 -6.90 -12.66 12.13
C ASP A 22 -5.79 -13.72 12.06
N LEU A 23 -5.39 -14.13 10.86
CA LEU A 23 -4.24 -15.00 10.61
C LEU A 23 -2.92 -14.40 11.10
N CYS A 24 -2.73 -13.09 10.93
CA CYS A 24 -1.51 -12.36 11.32
C CYS A 24 -1.54 -11.87 12.78
N THR A 25 -2.47 -12.35 13.61
CA THR A 25 -2.50 -11.99 15.02
C THR A 25 -1.28 -12.52 15.77
N ARG A 26 -0.88 -11.81 16.83
CA ARG A 26 0.27 -12.19 17.66
C ARG A 26 0.05 -13.51 18.42
N THR A 27 -1.21 -13.86 18.66
CA THR A 27 -1.64 -15.02 19.45
C THR A 27 -2.68 -15.80 18.67
N LEU A 28 -2.35 -17.04 18.29
CA LEU A 28 -3.28 -17.97 17.67
C LEU A 28 -3.90 -18.88 18.72
N THR A 29 -5.18 -19.20 18.52
CA THR A 29 -5.94 -20.17 19.31
C THR A 29 -6.40 -21.28 18.37
N GLU A 30 -6.52 -22.51 18.87
CA GLU A 30 -6.97 -23.66 18.06
C GLU A 30 -8.34 -23.38 17.41
N ASP A 31 -9.32 -22.90 18.20
CA ASP A 31 -10.63 -22.49 17.70
C ASP A 31 -10.56 -21.41 16.61
N GLY A 32 -9.62 -20.47 16.73
CA GLY A 32 -9.40 -19.41 15.76
C GLY A 32 -8.86 -19.96 14.43
N VAL A 33 -7.89 -20.88 14.51
CA VAL A 33 -7.32 -21.55 13.34
C VAL A 33 -8.36 -22.42 12.64
N GLU A 34 -9.17 -23.17 13.39
CA GLU A 34 -10.23 -23.99 12.83
C GLU A 34 -11.26 -23.14 12.06
N LYS A 35 -11.63 -21.97 12.60
CA LYS A 35 -12.50 -20.99 11.91
C LYS A 35 -11.85 -20.45 10.64
N LEU A 36 -10.56 -20.09 10.68
CA LEU A 36 -9.83 -19.62 9.50
C LEU A 36 -9.82 -20.69 8.40
N ASN A 37 -9.58 -21.96 8.76
CA ASN A 37 -9.53 -23.09 7.84
C ASN A 37 -10.90 -23.33 7.16
N LYS A 38 -12.00 -23.25 7.91
CA LYS A 38 -13.35 -23.38 7.35
C LYS A 38 -13.74 -22.21 6.45
N ASN A 39 -13.34 -20.99 6.82
CA ASN A 39 -13.80 -19.77 6.15
C ASN A 39 -13.03 -19.46 4.86
N ILE A 40 -11.76 -19.83 4.74
CA ILE A 40 -10.92 -19.40 3.60
C ILE A 40 -11.43 -19.91 2.26
N ALA A 41 -11.88 -21.17 2.17
CA ALA A 41 -12.44 -21.72 0.94
C ALA A 41 -13.68 -20.95 0.49
N VAL A 42 -14.58 -20.62 1.44
CA VAL A 42 -15.79 -19.84 1.16
C VAL A 42 -15.43 -18.43 0.70
N LEU A 43 -14.44 -17.79 1.33
CA LEU A 43 -13.97 -16.45 0.95
C LEU A 43 -13.37 -16.44 -0.47
N LEU A 44 -12.55 -17.43 -0.82
CA LEU A 44 -11.97 -17.55 -2.15
C LEU A 44 -13.04 -17.77 -3.22
N CYS A 45 -13.95 -18.74 -3.03
CA CYS A 45 -15.05 -18.98 -3.97
C CYS A 45 -15.90 -17.73 -4.18
N ASN A 46 -16.19 -16.99 -3.10
CA ASN A 46 -16.95 -15.75 -3.19
C ASN A 46 -16.21 -14.67 -3.99
N MET A 47 -14.88 -14.59 -3.87
CA MET A 47 -14.09 -13.65 -4.66
C MET A 47 -13.99 -14.08 -6.13
N GLU A 48 -13.86 -15.38 -6.42
CA GLU A 48 -13.85 -15.94 -7.79
C GLU A 48 -15.14 -15.65 -8.56
N MET A 49 -16.27 -15.58 -7.87
CA MET A 49 -17.55 -15.20 -8.49
C MET A 49 -17.59 -13.75 -8.98
N ILE A 50 -16.65 -12.91 -8.53
CA ILE A 50 -16.73 -11.46 -8.62
C ILE A 50 -15.60 -10.86 -9.46
N PHE A 51 -14.39 -11.39 -9.29
CA PHE A 51 -13.26 -10.99 -10.12
C PHE A 51 -13.18 -11.85 -11.38
N PRO A 52 -12.64 -11.31 -12.49
CA PRO A 52 -12.47 -12.08 -13.70
C PRO A 52 -11.55 -13.30 -13.44
N PRO A 53 -11.76 -14.44 -14.13
CA PRO A 53 -10.90 -15.62 -13.98
C PRO A 53 -9.41 -15.35 -14.18
N SER A 54 -9.05 -14.33 -14.98
CA SER A 54 -7.66 -13.90 -15.18
C SER A 54 -6.99 -13.32 -13.93
N PHE A 55 -7.75 -12.97 -12.89
CA PHE A 55 -7.24 -12.50 -11.61
C PHE A 55 -6.85 -13.64 -10.68
N PHE A 56 -7.46 -14.82 -10.84
CA PHE A 56 -7.22 -15.98 -9.99
C PHE A 56 -6.25 -16.94 -10.68
N ASP A 57 -4.98 -16.84 -10.30
CA ASP A 57 -3.98 -17.82 -10.62
C ASP A 57 -3.72 -18.75 -9.41
N VAL A 58 -2.69 -19.60 -9.50
CA VAL A 58 -2.37 -20.57 -8.45
C VAL A 58 -2.04 -19.87 -7.12
N MET A 59 -1.49 -18.65 -7.16
CA MET A 59 -1.03 -17.91 -6.00
C MET A 59 -2.18 -17.47 -5.09
N GLU A 60 -3.31 -17.02 -5.64
CA GLU A 60 -4.48 -16.63 -4.83
C GLU A 60 -5.04 -17.83 -4.05
N HIS A 61 -4.99 -19.02 -4.65
CA HIS A 61 -5.48 -20.26 -4.04
C HIS A 61 -4.57 -20.81 -2.94
N LEU A 62 -3.27 -20.45 -2.93
CA LEU A 62 -2.35 -20.88 -1.87
C LEU A 62 -2.79 -20.42 -0.48
N THR A 63 -3.62 -19.39 -0.40
CA THR A 63 -4.15 -18.87 0.86
C THR A 63 -4.96 -19.91 1.65
N VAL A 64 -5.51 -20.94 0.99
CA VAL A 64 -6.20 -22.06 1.63
C VAL A 64 -5.30 -22.87 2.57
N HIS A 65 -3.99 -22.88 2.32
CA HIS A 65 -3.01 -23.63 3.13
C HIS A 65 -2.53 -22.86 4.36
N LEU A 66 -2.69 -21.53 4.38
CA LEU A 66 -2.17 -20.67 5.45
C LEU A 66 -2.70 -21.02 6.85
N PRO A 67 -3.98 -21.38 7.05
CA PRO A 67 -4.46 -21.78 8.37
C PRO A 67 -3.78 -23.05 8.88
N TYR A 68 -3.60 -24.05 8.02
CA TYR A 68 -2.90 -25.29 8.38
C TYR A 68 -1.41 -25.04 8.66
N GLU A 69 -0.76 -24.18 7.88
CA GLU A 69 0.59 -23.75 8.19
C GLU A 69 0.66 -23.05 9.55
N ALA A 70 -0.30 -22.17 9.86
CA ALA A 70 -0.45 -21.50 11.15
C ALA A 70 -0.63 -22.49 12.31
N GLU A 71 -1.42 -23.55 12.10
CA GLU A 71 -1.61 -24.64 13.05
C GLU A 71 -0.29 -25.34 13.40
N LEU A 72 0.48 -25.72 12.38
CA LEU A 72 1.70 -26.51 12.56
C LEU A 72 2.87 -25.74 13.17
N GLY A 73 3.01 -24.45 12.88
CA GLY A 73 4.19 -23.67 13.31
C GLY A 73 3.87 -22.36 14.01
N GLY A 74 2.62 -22.14 14.43
CA GLY A 74 2.21 -21.01 15.26
C GLY A 74 2.14 -19.66 14.52
N PRO A 75 2.34 -18.53 15.23
CA PRO A 75 2.20 -17.19 14.65
C PRO A 75 2.98 -16.94 13.36
N VAL A 76 2.27 -16.40 12.37
CA VAL A 76 2.74 -16.18 11.01
C VAL A 76 3.88 -15.14 10.92
N GLN A 77 3.89 -14.18 11.85
CA GLN A 77 4.83 -13.05 11.90
C GLN A 77 6.32 -13.42 11.83
N PHE A 78 6.72 -14.60 12.33
CA PHE A 78 8.11 -15.06 12.33
C PHE A 78 8.44 -16.04 11.20
N ARG A 79 7.46 -16.39 10.37
CA ARG A 79 7.60 -17.39 9.29
C ARG A 79 7.37 -16.82 7.90
N TRP A 80 6.84 -15.60 7.80
CA TRP A 80 6.85 -14.87 6.54
C TRP A 80 8.28 -14.64 6.06
N MET A 81 8.53 -14.89 4.78
CA MET A 81 9.79 -14.56 4.14
C MET A 81 10.04 -13.05 4.11
N TYR A 82 8.96 -12.25 4.02
CA TYR A 82 9.05 -10.81 3.80
C TYR A 82 9.95 -10.04 4.81
N PRO A 83 9.81 -10.22 6.14
CA PRO A 83 10.74 -9.61 7.11
C PRO A 83 12.21 -9.97 6.87
N PHE A 84 12.50 -11.24 6.57
CA PHE A 84 13.87 -11.72 6.33
C PHE A 84 14.42 -11.16 5.02
N GLU A 85 13.66 -11.22 3.94
CA GLU A 85 14.05 -10.65 2.64
C GLU A 85 14.30 -9.14 2.73
N ARG A 86 13.44 -8.43 3.45
CA ARG A 86 13.59 -6.98 3.67
C ARG A 86 14.87 -6.68 4.46
N PHE A 87 15.16 -7.48 5.48
CA PHE A 87 16.39 -7.34 6.27
C PHE A 87 17.64 -7.66 5.42
N MET A 88 17.61 -8.76 4.67
CA MET A 88 18.68 -9.11 3.73
C MET A 88 18.91 -8.02 2.68
N GLY A 89 17.83 -7.44 2.14
CA GLY A 89 17.91 -6.30 1.22
C GLY A 89 18.57 -5.07 1.86
N HIS A 90 18.26 -4.78 3.13
CA HIS A 90 18.92 -3.72 3.90
C HIS A 90 20.42 -3.97 4.06
N LEU A 91 20.81 -5.19 4.45
CA LEU A 91 22.21 -5.59 4.58
C LEU A 91 22.96 -5.56 3.25
N LYS A 92 22.32 -6.03 2.17
CA LYS A 92 22.87 -5.98 0.81
C LYS A 92 23.20 -4.54 0.39
N GLY A 93 22.40 -3.57 0.81
CA GLY A 93 22.68 -2.15 0.61
C GLY A 93 24.00 -1.68 1.22
N LYS A 94 24.44 -2.31 2.31
CA LYS A 94 25.68 -2.00 3.06
C LYS A 94 26.92 -2.77 2.56
N ALA A 95 26.72 -3.87 1.84
CA ALA A 95 27.80 -4.68 1.24
C ALA A 95 28.40 -4.00 -0.02
N LYS A 96 28.99 -2.81 0.14
CA LYS A 96 29.63 -2.03 -0.93
C LYS A 96 30.98 -2.59 -1.36
N ASN A 97 31.74 -3.19 -0.45
CA ASN A 97 33.00 -3.86 -0.76
C ASN A 97 32.82 -5.38 -0.79
N LEU A 98 32.77 -5.96 -1.99
CA LEU A 98 32.59 -7.40 -2.18
C LEU A 98 33.83 -8.23 -1.83
N ALA A 99 35.03 -7.63 -1.80
CA ALA A 99 36.24 -8.32 -1.37
C ALA A 99 36.28 -8.57 0.15
N LYS A 100 35.52 -7.77 0.92
CA LYS A 100 35.39 -7.87 2.38
C LYS A 100 33.95 -7.54 2.80
N VAL A 101 33.01 -8.43 2.46
CA VAL A 101 31.57 -8.22 2.64
C VAL A 101 31.21 -7.91 4.08
N GLU A 102 31.70 -8.71 5.03
CA GLU A 102 31.42 -8.55 6.46
C GLU A 102 31.88 -7.18 6.97
N GLY A 103 33.14 -6.80 6.68
CA GLY A 103 33.69 -5.50 7.06
C GLY A 103 32.90 -4.34 6.45
N SER A 104 32.43 -4.47 5.21
CA SER A 104 31.59 -3.48 4.56
C SER A 104 30.23 -3.31 5.26
N ILE A 105 29.60 -4.42 5.66
CA ILE A 105 28.32 -4.40 6.38
C ILE A 105 28.48 -3.75 7.76
N VAL A 106 29.55 -4.10 8.49
CA VAL A 106 29.87 -3.52 9.80
C VAL A 106 30.06 -2.02 9.68
N GLN A 107 30.89 -1.56 8.73
CA GLN A 107 31.13 -0.14 8.49
C GLN A 107 29.84 0.61 8.13
N GLY A 108 29.02 0.05 7.24
CA GLY A 108 27.73 0.64 6.87
C GLY A 108 26.75 0.71 8.05
N SER A 109 26.78 -0.28 8.95
CA SER A 109 25.93 -0.29 10.15
C SER A 109 26.38 0.74 11.17
N LEU A 110 27.69 0.84 11.46
CA LEU A 110 28.25 1.89 12.32
C LEU A 110 27.91 3.29 11.80
N THR A 111 28.00 3.49 10.48
CA THR A 111 27.67 4.77 9.84
C THR A 111 26.19 5.10 10.00
N GLU A 112 25.30 4.12 9.80
CA GLU A 112 23.84 4.27 10.01
C GLU A 112 23.51 4.61 11.46
N GLU A 113 24.07 3.86 12.42
CA GLU A 113 23.84 4.06 13.86
C GLU A 113 24.36 5.42 14.32
N THR A 114 25.59 5.78 13.94
CA THR A 114 26.19 7.08 14.27
C THR A 114 25.36 8.23 13.68
N SER A 115 24.92 8.11 12.43
CA SER A 115 24.06 9.13 11.81
C SER A 115 22.71 9.24 12.50
N ASN A 116 22.11 8.12 12.91
CA ASN A 116 20.85 8.10 13.64
C ASN A 116 21.02 8.71 15.04
N PHE A 117 22.09 8.39 15.75
CA PHE A 117 22.39 8.95 17.08
C PHE A 117 22.63 10.46 17.01
N SER A 118 23.48 10.92 16.07
CA SER A 118 23.73 12.35 15.86
C SER A 118 22.46 13.12 15.50
N SER A 119 21.47 12.48 14.85
CA SER A 119 20.20 13.11 14.50
C SER A 119 19.40 13.62 15.70
N TYR A 120 19.63 13.10 16.90
CA TYR A 120 18.97 13.57 18.12
C TYR A 120 19.44 14.96 18.57
N TYR A 121 20.64 15.37 18.18
CA TYR A 121 21.22 16.65 18.56
C TYR A 121 21.01 17.74 17.51
N PHE A 122 20.48 17.39 16.34
CA PHE A 122 20.17 18.37 15.29
C PHE A 122 18.79 19.00 15.52
N SER A 123 18.66 20.26 15.06
CA SER A 123 17.36 20.95 15.03
C SER A 123 16.33 20.13 14.25
N PRO A 124 15.04 20.14 14.65
CA PRO A 124 13.97 19.41 13.96
C PRO A 124 13.87 19.71 12.47
N ASN A 125 14.31 20.89 12.04
CA ASN A 125 14.26 21.32 10.65
C ASN A 125 15.37 20.71 9.79
N VAL A 126 16.37 20.07 10.40
CA VAL A 126 17.47 19.43 9.68
C VAL A 126 16.99 18.10 9.11
N ARG A 127 17.13 17.95 7.79
CA ARG A 127 16.79 16.72 7.10
C ARG A 127 17.78 15.61 7.44
N THR A 128 17.35 14.68 8.28
CA THR A 128 18.11 13.47 8.63
C THR A 128 17.35 12.24 8.14
N ARG A 129 17.94 11.04 8.24
CA ARG A 129 17.22 9.80 7.93
C ARG A 129 15.98 9.60 8.81
N ARG A 130 16.02 10.06 10.07
CA ARG A 130 14.90 10.01 11.01
C ARG A 130 13.79 10.99 10.64
N THR A 131 14.16 12.21 10.26
CA THR A 131 13.22 13.29 9.93
C THR A 131 12.76 13.26 8.47
N ALA A 132 13.46 12.54 7.58
CA ALA A 132 13.08 12.44 6.19
C ALA A 132 11.71 11.76 6.05
N THR A 133 10.82 12.40 5.29
CA THR A 133 9.51 11.84 4.97
C THR A 133 9.65 10.49 4.28
N LYS A 134 8.83 9.53 4.70
CA LYS A 134 8.80 8.19 4.09
C LYS A 134 8.31 8.31 2.65
N ARG A 135 8.63 7.32 1.81
CA ARG A 135 8.25 7.34 0.38
C ARG A 135 6.75 7.50 0.13
N TYR A 136 5.92 7.01 1.04
CA TYR A 136 4.45 7.07 0.97
C TYR A 136 3.84 8.16 1.83
N ASP A 137 4.67 9.01 2.43
CA ASP A 137 4.21 10.18 3.19
C ASP A 137 4.23 11.37 2.22
N ASP A 138 3.03 11.82 1.85
CA ASP A 138 2.81 13.00 1.01
C ASP A 138 3.00 14.32 1.79
N GLY A 139 3.30 14.22 3.09
CA GLY A 139 3.51 15.35 3.98
C GLY A 139 2.22 16.09 4.35
N GLY A 140 1.04 15.61 3.88
CA GLY A 140 -0.24 16.25 4.22
C GLY A 140 -0.45 17.64 3.61
N VAL A 141 0.46 18.13 2.76
CA VAL A 141 0.42 19.53 2.30
C VAL A 141 -0.49 19.65 1.10
N ALA A 142 -1.62 20.35 1.27
CA ALA A 142 -2.55 20.63 0.18
C ALA A 142 -1.87 21.48 -0.91
N PRO A 143 -2.12 21.19 -2.20
CA PRO A 143 -1.60 22.00 -3.30
C PRO A 143 -2.16 23.43 -3.24
N VAL A 144 -1.27 24.41 -3.43
CA VAL A 144 -1.64 25.83 -3.47
C VAL A 144 -1.89 26.24 -4.92
N TYR A 145 -3.13 26.63 -5.23
CA TYR A 145 -3.53 27.10 -6.55
C TYR A 145 -3.67 28.63 -6.56
N ARG A 146 -3.34 29.26 -7.69
CA ARG A 146 -3.54 30.71 -7.90
C ARG A 146 -5.01 31.09 -8.14
N HIS A 147 -5.87 30.10 -8.38
CA HIS A 147 -7.29 30.28 -8.70
C HIS A 147 -8.15 29.45 -7.74
N VAL A 148 -9.44 29.78 -7.66
CA VAL A 148 -10.42 28.98 -6.92
C VAL A 148 -10.57 27.65 -7.67
N VAL A 149 -10.14 26.59 -7.03
CA VAL A 149 -10.22 25.22 -7.53
C VAL A 149 -11.27 24.46 -6.69
N PRO A 150 -12.19 23.68 -7.30
CA PRO A 150 -13.13 22.82 -6.58
C PRO A 150 -12.44 21.85 -5.62
N SER A 151 -13.15 21.46 -4.56
CA SER A 151 -12.60 20.61 -3.49
C SER A 151 -12.06 19.27 -3.98
N ILE A 152 -12.71 18.67 -4.99
CA ILE A 152 -12.30 17.40 -5.62
C ILE A 152 -10.91 17.45 -6.28
N PHE A 153 -10.43 18.63 -6.65
CA PHE A 153 -9.10 18.81 -7.24
C PHE A 153 -8.06 19.31 -6.23
N LYS A 154 -8.43 19.46 -4.95
CA LYS A 154 -7.52 19.83 -3.84
C LYS A 154 -7.01 18.62 -3.05
N GLU A 155 -7.20 17.42 -3.57
CA GLU A 155 -6.73 16.21 -2.90
C GLU A 155 -5.24 16.32 -2.59
N ILE A 156 -4.90 15.99 -1.34
CA ILE A 156 -3.52 15.93 -0.88
C ILE A 156 -2.89 14.72 -1.55
N GLY A 157 -1.81 14.94 -2.28
CA GLY A 157 -1.12 13.86 -2.95
C GLY A 157 0.19 14.30 -3.57
N ARG A 158 1.14 13.36 -3.62
CA ARG A 158 2.43 13.56 -4.29
C ARG A 158 2.35 13.03 -5.72
N LEU A 159 2.40 13.92 -6.71
CA LEU A 159 2.54 13.52 -8.11
C LEU A 159 3.85 12.71 -8.29
N ALA A 160 3.71 11.45 -8.71
CA ALA A 160 4.84 10.56 -8.92
C ALA A 160 5.25 10.54 -10.40
N GLY A 161 6.56 10.61 -10.65
CA GLY A 161 7.14 10.52 -12.00
C GLY A 161 7.57 11.87 -12.59
N LYS A 162 8.12 11.82 -13.81
CA LYS A 162 8.52 13.01 -14.56
C LYS A 162 7.28 13.71 -15.08
N LEU A 163 7.10 14.99 -14.76
CA LEU A 163 6.05 15.82 -15.34
C LEU A 163 6.17 15.78 -16.87
N LYS A 164 5.08 15.38 -17.53
CA LYS A 164 4.94 15.47 -18.98
C LYS A 164 3.83 16.47 -19.27
N GLU A 165 4.22 17.62 -19.78
CA GLU A 165 3.27 18.58 -20.30
C GLU A 165 2.70 18.04 -21.61
N LYS A 166 1.39 17.89 -21.68
CA LYS A 166 0.68 17.44 -22.88
C LYS A 166 -0.31 18.53 -23.25
N SER A 167 -0.16 19.10 -24.44
CA SER A 167 -1.19 19.95 -25.01
C SER A 167 -2.39 19.09 -25.40
N TRP A 168 -3.59 19.53 -25.04
CA TRP A 168 -4.82 18.81 -25.39
C TRP A 168 -5.39 19.40 -26.67
N ASP A 169 -5.72 18.53 -27.63
CA ASP A 169 -6.50 18.93 -28.80
C ASP A 169 -7.90 19.36 -28.39
N HIS A 170 -8.52 20.21 -29.21
CA HIS A 170 -9.86 20.76 -28.96
C HIS A 170 -10.89 19.67 -28.66
N LYS A 171 -10.81 18.49 -29.30
CA LYS A 171 -11.73 17.37 -29.04
C LYS A 171 -11.61 16.85 -27.60
N HIS A 172 -10.39 16.68 -27.10
CA HIS A 172 -10.15 16.25 -25.72
C HIS A 172 -10.54 17.32 -24.72
N LEU A 173 -10.28 18.58 -25.04
CA LEU A 173 -10.66 19.73 -24.20
C LEU A 173 -12.18 19.82 -24.07
N SER A 174 -12.92 19.71 -25.18
CA SER A 174 -14.39 19.71 -25.17
C SER A 174 -14.96 18.50 -24.41
N ALA A 175 -14.38 17.30 -24.58
CA ALA A 175 -14.82 16.11 -23.87
C ALA A 175 -14.64 16.25 -22.35
N ALA A 176 -13.49 16.73 -21.89
CA ALA A 176 -13.25 16.92 -20.47
C ALA A 176 -14.07 18.07 -19.88
N HIS A 177 -14.25 19.16 -20.64
CA HIS A 177 -15.13 20.25 -20.25
C HIS A 177 -16.56 19.73 -20.03
N ASN A 178 -17.11 18.97 -20.99
CA ASN A 178 -18.43 18.35 -20.86
C ASN A 178 -18.51 17.36 -19.68
N TYR A 179 -17.45 16.60 -19.42
CA TYR A 179 -17.39 15.69 -18.29
C TYR A 179 -17.45 16.45 -16.96
N ILE A 180 -16.67 17.52 -16.81
CA ILE A 180 -16.67 18.39 -15.62
C ILE A 180 -18.06 18.99 -15.42
N LEU A 181 -18.68 19.57 -16.47
CA LEU A 181 -19.99 20.20 -16.35
C LEU A 181 -21.09 19.21 -15.92
N ARG A 182 -21.04 17.96 -16.39
CA ARG A 182 -22.08 16.95 -16.13
C ARG A 182 -21.92 16.18 -14.84
N ASN A 183 -20.74 16.18 -14.23
CA ASN A 183 -20.42 15.31 -13.10
C ASN A 183 -19.96 16.08 -11.84
N LEU A 184 -19.82 17.42 -11.88
CA LEU A 184 -19.58 18.21 -10.68
C LEU A 184 -20.88 18.80 -10.14
N ASP A 185 -21.21 18.42 -8.91
CA ASP A 185 -22.36 18.94 -8.16
C ASP A 185 -22.34 20.47 -8.04
N GLU A 186 -21.14 21.07 -7.92
CA GLU A 186 -20.93 22.52 -7.85
C GLU A 186 -21.39 23.25 -9.12
N VAL A 187 -21.45 22.56 -10.27
CA VAL A 187 -21.81 23.15 -11.56
C VAL A 187 -23.31 23.03 -11.87
N HIS A 188 -23.99 22.04 -11.28
CA HIS A 188 -25.44 21.87 -11.45
C HIS A 188 -26.25 23.10 -11.03
N GLN A 189 -25.71 23.95 -10.12
CA GLN A 189 -26.35 25.22 -9.75
C GLN A 189 -26.50 26.20 -10.94
N PHE A 190 -25.66 26.07 -11.96
CA PHE A 190 -25.64 26.94 -13.15
C PHE A 190 -26.28 26.29 -14.38
N GLU A 191 -26.70 25.03 -14.28
CA GLU A 191 -27.39 24.27 -15.32
C GLU A 191 -28.91 24.59 -15.21
N ARG A 192 -29.33 25.70 -15.80
CA ARG A 192 -30.75 26.07 -15.93
C ARG A 192 -31.41 25.38 -17.12
#